data_AF-A0A5P9XLA1-F1
#
_entry.id   AF-A0A5P9XLA1-F1
#
_cell.length_a   1.000
_cell.length_b   1.000
_cell.length_c   1.000
_cell.angle_alpha   90.00
_cell.angle_beta   90.00
_cell.angle_gamma   90.00
#
_symmetry.space_group_name_H-M   'P 1'
#
loop_
_entity.id
_entity.type
_entity.pdbx_description
1 polymer ?
#
loop_
_entity_poly.entity_id
_entity_poly.type
_entity_poly.pdbx_seq_one_letter_code
_entity_poly.pdbx_strand_id
1 'polypeptide(L)'
;MSAELRKRWRKDWVDLMELAVWGDLRSQQIGLGGKLRKRVLEYGERLRSYVSDRSWIPHPREQIKNALSTSLQLREVVEKVGELMGQFAEGEDLARLQLFWQDFSDRLMADITEREGKLVQLLNQQYHEEV
;
A
#
# COMPACT_ATOMS: atom_id res chain seq x y z
N MET A 1 -9.19 -8.95 -8.49
CA MET A 1 -7.90 -9.42 -7.94
C MET A 1 -8.08 -10.82 -7.40
N SER A 2 -7.08 -11.69 -7.55
CA SER A 2 -7.17 -13.07 -7.06
C SER A 2 -7.16 -13.13 -5.53
N ALA A 3 -7.77 -14.18 -4.97
CA ALA A 3 -7.74 -14.43 -3.53
C ALA A 3 -6.31 -14.63 -3.01
N GLU A 4 -5.44 -15.26 -3.81
CA GLU A 4 -4.04 -15.49 -3.47
C GLU A 4 -3.24 -14.18 -3.38
N LEU A 5 -3.45 -13.24 -4.30
CA LEU A 5 -2.75 -11.95 -4.25
C LEU A 5 -3.20 -11.14 -3.03
N ARG A 6 -4.50 -11.15 -2.73
CA ARG A 6 -5.03 -10.53 -1.50
C ARG A 6 -4.44 -11.15 -0.24
N LYS A 7 -4.29 -12.47 -0.21
CA LYS A 7 -3.70 -13.21 0.91
C LYS A 7 -2.22 -12.86 1.09
N ARG A 8 -1.47 -12.75 -0.01
CA ARG A 8 -0.07 -12.30 -0.03
C ARG A 8 0.06 -10.89 0.55
N TRP A 9 -0.69 -9.92 0.02
CA TRP A 9 -0.69 -8.54 0.53
C TRP A 9 -1.03 -8.42 2.00
N ARG A 10 -2.01 -9.22 2.46
CA ARG A 10 -2.33 -9.28 3.89
C ARG A 10 -1.16 -9.85 4.71
N LYS A 11 -0.51 -10.91 4.23
CA LYS A 11 0.63 -11.53 4.93
C LYS A 11 1.82 -10.55 5.00
N ASP A 12 2.19 -9.95 3.87
CA ASP A 12 3.33 -9.03 3.81
C ASP A 12 3.10 -7.81 4.74
N TRP A 13 1.86 -7.32 4.83
CA TRP A 13 1.53 -6.27 5.80
C TRP A 13 1.65 -6.72 7.27
N VAL A 14 1.25 -7.96 7.60
CA VAL A 14 1.43 -8.49 8.96
C VAL A 14 2.90 -8.61 9.31
N ASP A 15 3.71 -9.15 8.40
CA ASP A 15 5.16 -9.29 8.59
C ASP A 15 5.82 -7.90 8.74
N LEU A 16 5.36 -6.89 7.99
CA LEU A 16 5.79 -5.50 8.15
C LEU A 16 5.46 -4.93 9.52
N MET A 17 4.24 -5.16 10.01
CA MET A 17 3.82 -4.71 11.34
C MET A 17 4.62 -5.40 12.45
N GLU A 18 4.94 -6.68 12.29
CA GLU A 18 5.77 -7.42 13.23
C GLU A 18 7.14 -6.75 13.37
N LEU A 19 7.82 -6.47 12.24
CA LEU A 19 9.11 -5.77 12.24
C LEU A 19 9.00 -4.34 12.81
N ALA A 20 7.95 -3.59 12.47
CA ALA A 20 7.78 -2.22 12.94
C ALA A 20 7.45 -2.10 14.45
N VAL A 21 6.87 -3.14 15.05
CA VAL A 21 6.46 -3.16 16.47
C VAL A 21 7.49 -3.83 17.35
N TRP A 22 8.01 -4.97 16.91
CA TRP A 22 8.84 -5.85 17.73
C TRP A 22 10.32 -5.84 17.33
N GLY A 23 10.68 -5.32 16.15
CA GLY A 23 12.07 -5.23 15.73
C GLY A 23 12.88 -4.23 16.55
N ASP A 24 14.18 -4.51 16.75
CA ASP A 24 15.11 -3.53 17.30
C ASP A 24 15.42 -2.48 16.22
N LEU A 25 14.78 -1.32 16.35
CA LEU A 25 14.90 -0.16 15.46
C LEU A 25 15.26 1.08 16.27
N ARG A 26 16.40 1.69 15.96
CA ARG A 26 16.94 2.85 16.67
C ARG A 26 17.03 4.07 15.78
N SER A 27 16.65 5.20 16.35
CA SER A 27 16.74 6.51 15.71
C SER A 27 17.12 7.56 16.75
N GLN A 28 17.81 8.62 16.30
CA GLN A 28 18.12 9.77 17.15
C GLN A 28 16.91 10.69 17.36
N GLN A 29 15.86 10.55 16.55
CA GLN A 29 14.64 11.33 16.67
C GLN A 29 13.64 10.67 17.64
N ILE A 30 13.28 11.41 18.69
CA ILE A 30 12.27 10.98 19.66
C ILE A 30 10.92 10.77 18.97
N GLY A 31 10.29 9.64 19.26
CA GLY A 31 8.94 9.30 18.79
C GLY A 31 8.85 8.79 17.35
N LEU A 32 9.97 8.66 16.63
CA LEU A 32 9.97 8.15 15.25
C LEU A 32 9.36 6.73 15.14
N GLY A 33 9.72 5.83 16.06
CA GLY A 33 9.12 4.47 16.13
C GLY A 33 7.60 4.50 16.27
N GLY A 34 7.05 5.41 17.07
CA GLY A 34 5.61 5.59 17.20
C GLY A 34 4.96 6.11 15.91
N LYS A 35 5.63 7.02 15.20
CA LYS A 35 5.16 7.53 13.90
C LYS A 35 5.17 6.44 12.83
N LEU A 36 6.23 5.63 12.77
CA LEU A 36 6.34 4.50 11.84
C LEU A 36 5.17 3.53 12.05
N ARG A 37 4.94 3.07 13.29
CA ARG A 37 3.83 2.13 13.59
C ARG A 37 2.47 2.67 13.17
N LYS A 38 2.17 3.94 13.44
CA LYS A 38 0.92 4.57 13.00
C LYS A 38 0.81 4.60 11.48
N ARG A 39 1.91 4.89 10.78
CA ARG A 39 1.94 4.94 9.32
C ARG A 39 1.79 3.56 8.69
N VAL A 40 2.41 2.53 9.24
CA VAL A 40 2.26 1.14 8.76
C VAL A 40 0.83 0.62 9.00
N LEU A 41 0.19 1.04 10.09
CA LEU A 41 -1.23 0.75 10.32
C LEU A 41 -2.12 1.41 9.25
N GLU A 42 -1.93 2.71 9.00
CA GLU A 42 -2.62 3.45 7.94
C GLU A 42 -2.40 2.79 6.57
N TYR A 43 -1.17 2.37 6.28
CA TYR A 43 -0.83 1.62 5.07
C TYR A 43 -1.67 0.34 4.93
N GLY A 44 -1.84 -0.42 6.02
CA GLY A 44 -2.71 -1.62 6.04
C GLY A 44 -4.18 -1.31 5.72
N GLU A 45 -4.70 -0.19 6.21
CA GLU A 45 -6.07 0.25 5.92
C GLU A 45 -6.25 0.64 4.44
N ARG A 46 -5.28 1.37 3.88
CA ARG A 46 -5.28 1.71 2.45
C ARG A 46 -5.11 0.48 1.58
N LEU A 47 -4.23 -0.44 1.96
CA LEU A 47 -4.06 -1.72 1.28
C LEU A 47 -5.35 -2.53 1.29
N ARG A 48 -6.03 -2.62 2.45
CA ARG A 48 -7.35 -3.26 2.58
C ARG A 48 -8.37 -2.63 1.62
N SER A 49 -8.38 -1.31 1.52
CA SER A 49 -9.29 -0.57 0.64
C SER A 49 -8.98 -0.82 -0.84
N TYR A 50 -7.70 -0.79 -1.22
CA TYR A 50 -7.22 -1.12 -2.56
C TYR A 50 -7.68 -2.53 -2.99
N VAL A 51 -7.53 -3.53 -2.11
CA VAL A 51 -7.89 -4.93 -2.40
C VAL A 51 -9.38 -5.27 -2.28
N SER A 52 -10.22 -4.32 -1.86
CA SER A 52 -11.63 -4.61 -1.56
C SER A 52 -12.48 -4.82 -2.81
N ASP A 53 -13.53 -5.63 -2.65
CA ASP A 53 -14.57 -5.76 -3.66
C ASP A 53 -15.38 -4.46 -3.76
N ARG A 54 -15.78 -4.11 -4.98
CA ARG A 54 -16.52 -2.89 -5.32
C ARG A 54 -17.86 -3.17 -5.98
N SER A 55 -18.27 -4.44 -6.07
CA SER A 55 -19.57 -4.84 -6.65
C SER A 55 -20.78 -4.18 -5.99
N TRP A 56 -20.63 -3.69 -4.75
CA TRP A 56 -21.66 -2.96 -4.02
C TRP A 56 -21.95 -1.54 -4.56
N ILE A 57 -21.03 -0.93 -5.32
CA ILE A 57 -21.24 0.39 -5.93
C ILE A 57 -22.07 0.19 -7.21
N PRO A 58 -23.27 0.77 -7.36
CA PRO A 58 -24.19 0.42 -8.45
C PRO A 58 -23.67 0.73 -9.86
N HIS A 59 -22.93 1.83 -10.02
CA HIS A 59 -22.50 2.32 -11.34
C HIS A 59 -21.07 1.86 -11.65
N PRO A 60 -20.83 1.14 -12.77
CA PRO A 60 -19.49 0.68 -13.15
C PRO A 60 -18.45 1.80 -13.22
N ARG A 61 -18.82 2.95 -13.77
CA ARG A 61 -17.97 4.14 -13.83
C ARG A 61 -17.51 4.60 -12.43
N GLU A 62 -18.40 4.58 -11.45
CA GLU A 62 -18.07 4.95 -10.06
C GLU A 62 -17.25 3.86 -9.35
N GLN A 63 -17.44 2.59 -9.69
CA GLN A 63 -16.55 1.50 -9.25
C GLN A 63 -15.11 1.75 -9.71
N ILE A 64 -14.93 2.13 -10.98
CA ILE A 64 -13.61 2.40 -11.57
C ILE A 64 -12.96 3.63 -10.93
N LYS A 65 -13.71 4.75 -10.81
CA LYS A 65 -13.22 5.96 -10.14
C LYS A 65 -12.81 5.70 -8.69
N ASN A 66 -13.64 4.96 -7.95
CA ASN A 66 -13.31 4.57 -6.58
C ASN A 66 -12.03 3.73 -6.51
N ALA A 67 -11.88 2.76 -7.43
CA ALA A 67 -10.66 1.94 -7.50
C ALA A 67 -9.41 2.78 -7.75
N LEU A 68 -9.45 3.70 -8.72
CA LEU A 68 -8.35 4.63 -9.01
C LEU A 68 -8.02 5.52 -7.80
N SER A 69 -9.04 6.08 -7.14
CA SER A 69 -8.85 6.92 -5.94
C SER A 69 -8.15 6.15 -4.81
N THR A 70 -8.54 4.90 -4.55
CA THR A 70 -7.88 4.08 -3.52
C THR A 70 -6.46 3.69 -3.89
N SER A 71 -6.13 3.51 -5.17
CA SER A 71 -4.75 3.28 -5.62
C SER A 71 -3.87 4.49 -5.34
N LEU A 72 -4.36 5.70 -5.68
CA LEU A 72 -3.65 6.95 -5.40
C LEU A 72 -3.35 7.11 -3.89
N GLN A 73 -4.36 6.92 -3.04
CA GLN A 73 -4.19 6.98 -1.59
C GLN A 73 -3.19 5.95 -1.06
N LEU A 74 -3.13 4.76 -1.67
CA LEU A 74 -2.16 3.73 -1.31
C LEU A 74 -0.74 4.14 -1.68
N ARG A 75 -0.53 4.74 -2.86
CA ARG A 75 0.79 5.25 -3.28
C ARG A 75 1.32 6.32 -2.33
N GLU A 76 0.48 7.28 -1.97
CA GLU A 76 0.87 8.36 -1.05
C GLU A 76 1.32 7.82 0.31
N VAL A 77 0.66 6.77 0.83
CA VAL A 77 1.06 6.19 2.12
C VAL A 77 2.30 5.31 2.00
N VAL A 78 2.52 4.64 0.85
CA VAL A 78 3.77 3.91 0.57
C VAL A 78 4.96 4.87 0.63
N GLU A 79 4.89 6.01 -0.06
CA GLU A 79 5.96 7.01 -0.05
C GLU A 79 6.27 7.49 1.39
N LYS A 80 5.23 7.82 2.16
CA LYS A 80 5.37 8.27 3.56
C LYS A 80 5.93 7.20 4.50
N VAL A 81 5.66 5.91 4.26
CA VAL A 81 6.30 4.82 5.03
C VAL A 81 7.80 4.78 4.70
N GLY A 82 8.15 4.80 3.42
CA GLY A 82 9.54 4.77 2.97
C GLY A 82 10.37 5.94 3.53
N GLU A 83 9.82 7.15 3.48
CA GLU A 83 10.42 8.35 4.07
C GLU A 83 10.72 8.20 5.57
N LEU A 84 9.79 7.59 6.33
CA LEU A 84 9.98 7.35 7.76
C LEU A 84 11.02 6.27 8.03
N MET A 85 11.04 5.21 7.22
CA MET A 85 12.02 4.13 7.35
C MET A 85 13.45 4.62 7.08
N GLY A 86 13.62 5.55 6.14
CA GLY A 86 14.91 6.17 5.84
C GLY A 86 15.49 7.04 6.97
N GLN A 87 14.71 7.34 8.02
CA GLN A 87 15.15 8.13 9.17
C GLN A 87 15.70 7.27 10.33
N PHE A 88 15.61 5.94 10.24
CA PHE A 88 16.26 5.04 11.21
C PHE A 88 17.72 4.81 10.81
N ALA A 89 18.59 4.73 11.81
CA ALA A 89 20.03 4.68 11.61
C ALA A 89 20.66 3.37 12.09
N GLU A 90 20.07 2.74 13.10
CA GLU A 90 20.65 1.58 13.79
C GLU A 90 19.57 0.57 14.22
N GLY A 91 20.00 -0.56 14.76
CA GLY A 91 19.16 -1.64 15.28
C GLY A 91 19.38 -2.94 14.51
N GLU A 92 19.33 -4.06 15.22
CA GLU A 92 19.62 -5.39 14.66
C GLU A 92 18.67 -5.76 13.50
N ASP A 93 17.43 -5.26 13.53
CA ASP A 93 16.40 -5.56 12.53
C ASP A 93 16.30 -4.52 11.42
N LEU A 94 17.05 -3.42 11.46
CA LEU A 94 16.88 -2.31 10.52
C LEU A 94 17.12 -2.74 9.07
N ALA A 95 18.21 -3.46 8.80
CA ALA A 95 18.53 -3.94 7.45
C ALA A 95 17.45 -4.91 6.93
N ARG A 96 16.93 -5.77 7.81
CA ARG A 96 15.83 -6.69 7.47
C ARG A 96 14.55 -5.94 7.13
N LEU A 97 14.19 -4.93 7.92
CA LEU A 97 13.03 -4.07 7.65
C LEU A 97 13.16 -3.35 6.32
N GLN A 98 14.33 -2.76 6.03
CA GLN A 98 14.56 -2.00 4.80
C GLN A 98 14.49 -2.89 3.56
N LEU A 99 15.14 -4.06 3.59
CA LEU A 99 15.07 -5.03 2.49
C LEU A 99 13.65 -5.55 2.27
N PHE A 100 12.97 -5.89 3.36
CA PHE A 100 11.57 -6.33 3.29
C PHE A 100 10.67 -5.24 2.72
N TRP A 101 10.81 -4.00 3.19
CA TRP A 101 10.01 -2.88 2.73
C TRP A 101 10.25 -2.60 1.25
N GLN A 102 11.50 -2.54 0.80
CA GLN A 102 11.85 -2.30 -0.60
C GLN A 102 11.18 -3.33 -1.51
N ASP A 103 11.36 -4.61 -1.20
CA ASP A 103 10.79 -5.73 -1.94
C ASP A 103 9.25 -5.71 -1.94
N PHE A 104 8.63 -5.41 -0.79
CA PHE A 104 7.18 -5.27 -0.70
C PHE A 104 6.67 -4.07 -1.51
N SER A 105 7.27 -2.89 -1.34
CA SER A 105 6.86 -1.67 -2.04
C SER A 105 7.03 -1.82 -3.55
N ASP A 106 8.11 -2.44 -4.03
CA ASP A 106 8.36 -2.59 -5.46
C ASP A 106 7.31 -3.49 -6.12
N ARG A 107 7.03 -4.64 -5.52
CA ARG A 107 5.98 -5.54 -6.03
C ARG A 107 4.61 -4.88 -6.00
N LEU A 108 4.29 -4.17 -4.92
CA LEU A 108 3.00 -3.50 -4.81
C LEU A 108 2.87 -2.35 -5.82
N MET A 109 3.92 -1.57 -6.03
CA MET A 109 3.92 -0.48 -7.00
C MET A 109 3.81 -0.98 -8.44
N ALA A 110 4.41 -2.14 -8.76
CA ALA A 110 4.21 -2.80 -10.04
C ALA A 110 2.73 -3.21 -10.24
N ASP A 111 2.10 -3.84 -9.24
CA ASP A 111 0.68 -4.23 -9.27
C ASP A 111 -0.26 -3.01 -9.39
N ILE A 112 0.01 -1.95 -8.61
CA ILE A 112 -0.72 -0.68 -8.69
C ILE A 112 -0.64 -0.11 -10.11
N THR A 113 0.56 -0.01 -10.67
CA THR A 113 0.79 0.59 -12.00
C THR A 113 0.07 -0.19 -13.10
N GLU A 114 0.17 -1.52 -13.10
CA GLU A 114 -0.53 -2.37 -14.07
C GLU A 114 -2.05 -2.20 -13.94
N ARG A 115 -2.57 -2.20 -12.72
CA ARG A 115 -4.01 -2.08 -12.46
C ARG A 115 -4.54 -0.70 -12.82
N GLU A 116 -3.83 0.37 -12.48
CA GLU A 116 -4.19 1.74 -12.85
C GLU A 116 -4.30 1.87 -14.38
N GLY A 117 -3.33 1.33 -15.13
CA GLY A 117 -3.38 1.33 -16.59
C GLY A 117 -4.65 0.69 -17.15
N LYS A 118 -5.04 -0.49 -16.63
CA LYS A 118 -6.27 -1.18 -17.04
C LYS A 118 -7.53 -0.39 -16.65
N LEU A 119 -7.57 0.19 -15.45
CA LEU A 119 -8.70 0.97 -14.97
C LEU A 119 -8.89 2.26 -15.77
N VAL A 120 -7.81 2.94 -16.16
CA VAL A 120 -7.87 4.12 -17.03
C VAL A 120 -8.41 3.75 -18.42
N GLN A 121 -7.97 2.63 -19.00
CA GLN A 121 -8.52 2.14 -20.27
C GLN A 121 -10.03 1.86 -20.18
N LEU A 122 -10.46 1.16 -19.12
CA LEU A 122 -11.88 0.90 -18.88
C LEU A 122 -12.68 2.18 -18.68
N LEU A 123 -12.14 3.15 -17.93
CA LEU A 123 -12.80 4.43 -17.72
C LEU A 123 -12.97 5.19 -19.03
N ASN A 124 -11.96 5.19 -19.89
CA ASN A 124 -12.01 5.85 -21.21
C ASN A 124 -13.04 5.22 -22.13
N GLN A 125 -13.21 3.90 -22.09
CA GLN A 125 -14.26 3.20 -22.85
C GLN A 125 -15.67 3.65 -22.45
N GLN A 126 -15.90 3.91 -21.15
CA GLN A 126 -17.18 4.41 -20.67
C GLN A 126 -17.54 5.80 -21.22
N TYR A 127 -16.54 6.63 -21.57
CA TYR A 127 -16.79 7.93 -22.23
C TYR A 127 -17.17 7.79 -23.71
N HIS A 128 -16.81 6.68 -24.35
CA HIS A 128 -17.13 6.43 -25.77
C HIS A 128 -18.50 5.78 -25.96
N GLU A 129 -19.08 5.18 -24.91
CA GLU A 129 -20.42 4.57 -24.93
C GLU A 129 -21.55 5.57 -24.61
N GLU A 130 -21.25 6.75 -24.06
CA GLU A 130 -22.22 7.81 -23.72
C GLU A 130 -22.57 8.73 -24.93
N VAL A 131 -22.25 8.34 -26.18
CA VAL A 131 -22.52 9.11 -27.43
C VAL A 131 -23.48 8.36 -28.35
#